data_AF-A0A2D5UA62-F1
#
_entry.id   AF-A0A2D5UA62-F1
#
_cell.length_a   1.000
_cell.length_b   1.000
_cell.length_c   1.000
_cell.angle_alpha   90.00
_cell.angle_beta   90.00
_cell.angle_gamma   90.00
#
_symmetry.space_group_name_H-M   'P 1'
#
loop_
_entity.id
_entity.type
_entity.pdbx_description
1 polymer ?
#
loop_
_entity_poly.entity_id
_entity_poly.type
_entity_poly.pdbx_seq_one_letter_code
_entity_poly.pdbx_strand_id
1 'polypeptide(L)'
;DAVTHVILALVVGAHFGSLLIAASAIAAGAIILRVATRLDPKATEGTGSPTNELMRHMLFTLLLAEQFNFDHEYILVAVFLMNSVSMLAPFPMPALIRKRVKSAAAIGLVNVALVAAWLVPIASSVVTAAFLATYMYSFVSGWAGWRKS
;
A
#
# COMPACT_ATOMS: atom_id res chain seq x y z
N ASP A 1 -12.03 -3.70 -8.84
CA ASP A 1 -10.77 -3.28 -8.20
C ASP A 1 -11.01 -2.43 -6.97
N ALA A 2 -11.41 -1.15 -7.10
CA ALA A 2 -11.61 -0.28 -5.93
C ALA A 2 -12.61 -0.80 -4.88
N VAL A 3 -13.75 -1.33 -5.31
CA VAL A 3 -14.75 -1.96 -4.41
C VAL A 3 -14.12 -3.10 -3.61
N THR A 4 -13.32 -3.95 -4.25
CA THR A 4 -12.61 -5.06 -3.60
C THR A 4 -11.61 -4.55 -2.56
N HIS A 5 -10.86 -3.51 -2.89
CA HIS A 5 -9.90 -2.90 -1.96
C HIS A 5 -10.57 -2.27 -0.73
N VAL A 6 -11.70 -1.61 -0.91
CA VAL A 6 -12.51 -1.06 0.19
C VAL A 6 -13.01 -2.18 1.09
N ILE A 7 -13.62 -3.23 0.52
CA ILE A 7 -14.13 -4.36 1.29
C ILE A 7 -13.00 -5.03 2.07
N LEU A 8 -11.86 -5.31 1.42
CA LEU A 8 -10.75 -5.97 2.10
C LEU A 8 -10.15 -5.12 3.22
N ALA A 9 -9.97 -3.81 3.02
CA ALA A 9 -9.50 -2.91 4.07
C ALA A 9 -10.44 -2.94 5.28
N LEU A 10 -11.75 -2.82 5.05
CA LEU A 10 -12.76 -2.84 6.11
C LEU A 10 -12.88 -4.20 6.80
N VAL A 11 -12.78 -5.31 6.06
CA VAL A 11 -12.80 -6.66 6.62
C VAL A 11 -11.61 -6.88 7.53
N VAL A 12 -10.40 -6.47 7.12
CA VAL A 12 -9.20 -6.55 7.96
C VAL A 12 -9.38 -5.71 9.22
N GLY A 13 -9.87 -4.48 9.09
CA GLY A 13 -10.13 -3.60 10.23
C GLY A 13 -11.17 -4.16 11.21
N ALA A 14 -12.26 -4.72 10.69
CA ALA A 14 -13.32 -5.33 11.50
C ALA A 14 -12.88 -6.65 12.15
N HIS A 15 -12.03 -7.43 11.47
CA HIS A 15 -11.54 -8.70 11.97
C HIS A 15 -10.64 -8.53 13.21
N PHE A 16 -9.76 -7.53 13.20
CA PHE A 16 -8.83 -7.27 14.30
C PHE A 16 -9.37 -6.25 15.32
N GLY A 17 -10.39 -5.45 14.96
CA GLY A 17 -11.09 -4.56 15.88
C GLY A 17 -10.31 -3.31 16.28
N SER A 18 -10.65 -2.74 17.44
CA SER A 18 -9.92 -1.63 18.07
C SER A 18 -9.69 -0.42 17.15
N LEU A 19 -8.47 0.13 17.13
CA LEU A 19 -8.11 1.28 16.31
C LEU A 19 -8.11 0.97 14.81
N LEU A 20 -8.05 -0.31 14.43
CA LEU A 20 -8.03 -0.73 13.02
C LEU A 20 -9.37 -0.52 12.33
N ILE A 21 -10.49 -0.52 13.05
CA ILE A 21 -11.78 -0.14 12.46
C ILE A 21 -11.74 1.30 11.96
N ALA A 22 -11.25 2.22 12.79
CA ALA A 22 -11.13 3.62 12.42
C ALA A 22 -10.09 3.82 11.29
N ALA A 23 -8.91 3.21 11.41
CA ALA A 23 -7.84 3.34 10.41
C ALA A 23 -8.24 2.75 9.04
N SER A 24 -8.91 1.58 9.03
CA SER A 24 -9.42 0.96 7.80
C SER A 24 -10.55 1.77 7.16
N ALA A 25 -11.43 2.39 7.97
CA ALA A 25 -12.46 3.29 7.46
C ALA A 25 -11.86 4.55 6.80
N ILE A 26 -10.80 5.12 7.39
CA ILE A 26 -10.05 6.23 6.78
C ILE A 26 -9.44 5.79 5.44
N ALA A 27 -8.80 4.61 5.40
CA ALA A 27 -8.24 4.07 4.18
C ALA A 27 -9.32 3.81 3.11
N ALA A 28 -10.45 3.22 3.48
CA ALA A 28 -11.60 3.06 2.59
C ALA A 28 -12.10 4.40 2.05
N GLY A 29 -12.22 5.41 2.89
CA GLY A 29 -12.57 6.78 2.50
C GLY A 29 -11.58 7.37 1.50
N ALA A 30 -10.27 7.21 1.73
CA ALA A 30 -9.23 7.66 0.80
C ALA A 30 -9.32 6.95 -0.56
N ILE A 31 -9.63 5.65 -0.58
CA ILE A 31 -9.86 4.89 -1.81
C ILE A 31 -11.06 5.43 -2.58
N ILE A 32 -12.19 5.64 -1.89
CA ILE A 32 -13.42 6.17 -2.49
C ILE A 32 -13.16 7.57 -3.04
N LEU A 33 -12.54 8.45 -2.27
CA LEU A 33 -12.21 9.81 -2.68
C LEU A 33 -11.33 9.82 -3.93
N ARG A 34 -10.29 8.98 -3.96
CA ARG A 34 -9.40 8.84 -5.13
C ARG A 34 -10.12 8.34 -6.38
N VAL A 35 -11.13 7.48 -6.23
CA VAL A 35 -11.95 7.02 -7.36
C VAL A 35 -12.90 8.12 -7.81
N ALA A 36 -13.54 8.81 -6.88
CA ALA A 36 -14.45 9.90 -7.18
C ALA A 36 -13.71 11.06 -7.90
N THR A 37 -12.50 11.42 -7.46
CA THR A 37 -11.73 12.51 -8.09
C THR A 37 -11.32 12.18 -9.53
N ARG A 38 -11.11 10.91 -9.87
CA ARG A 38 -10.82 10.49 -11.26
C ARG A 38 -12.00 10.67 -12.22
N LEU A 39 -13.21 10.83 -11.71
CA LEU A 39 -14.39 11.09 -12.53
C LEU A 39 -14.54 12.56 -12.90
N ASP A 40 -13.83 13.46 -12.19
CA ASP A 40 -13.82 14.88 -12.52
C ASP A 40 -12.75 15.15 -13.60
N PRO A 41 -13.14 15.54 -14.83
CA PRO A 41 -12.19 15.85 -15.90
C PRO A 41 -11.32 17.09 -15.61
N LYS A 42 -11.67 17.89 -14.61
CA LYS A 42 -10.89 19.05 -14.16
C LYS A 42 -9.99 18.75 -12.97
N ALA A 43 -10.14 17.59 -12.33
CA ALA A 43 -9.30 17.22 -11.21
C ALA A 43 -7.89 16.86 -11.70
N THR A 44 -6.87 17.37 -11.02
CA THR A 44 -5.51 16.87 -11.16
C THR A 44 -5.47 15.40 -10.78
N GLU A 45 -5.08 14.53 -11.71
CA GLU A 45 -4.94 13.10 -11.41
C GLU A 45 -4.06 12.89 -10.18
N GLY A 46 -4.56 12.16 -9.18
CA GLY A 46 -3.76 11.75 -8.04
C GLY A 46 -2.56 10.92 -8.49
N THR A 47 -1.36 11.48 -8.39
CA THR A 47 -0.10 10.87 -8.83
C THR A 47 0.56 10.00 -7.76
N GLY A 48 0.01 10.01 -6.54
CA GLY A 48 0.43 9.26 -5.37
C GLY A 48 0.39 7.73 -5.51
N SER A 49 0.42 7.01 -4.39
CA SER A 49 0.51 5.55 -4.43
C SER A 49 -0.73 4.89 -5.06
N PRO A 50 -0.57 3.79 -5.79
CA PRO A 50 -1.68 2.92 -6.17
C PRO A 50 -2.33 2.28 -4.95
N THR A 51 -3.64 2.06 -5.01
CA THR A 51 -4.44 1.28 -4.04
C THR A 51 -3.85 -0.08 -3.73
N ASN A 52 -3.23 -0.72 -4.73
CA ASN A 52 -2.66 -2.05 -4.61
C ASN A 52 -1.42 -2.08 -3.66
N GLU A 53 -0.79 -0.92 -3.37
CA GLU A 53 0.28 -0.86 -2.37
C GLU A 53 -0.24 -1.10 -0.95
N LEU A 54 -1.46 -0.62 -0.62
CA LEU A 54 -2.12 -0.92 0.64
C LEU A 54 -2.32 -2.44 0.81
N MET A 55 -2.82 -3.11 -0.23
CA MET A 55 -3.05 -4.55 -0.22
C MET A 55 -1.78 -5.34 0.06
N ARG A 56 -0.66 -4.95 -0.59
CA ARG A 56 0.63 -5.59 -0.39
C ARG A 56 1.18 -5.34 1.01
N HIS A 57 1.11 -4.11 1.51
CA HIS A 57 1.60 -3.79 2.85
C HIS A 57 0.78 -4.45 3.96
N MET A 58 -0.53 -4.63 3.77
CA MET A 58 -1.34 -5.44 4.69
C MET A 58 -0.89 -6.90 4.67
N LEU A 59 -0.76 -7.49 3.47
CA LEU A 59 -0.26 -8.87 3.31
C LEU A 59 1.08 -9.05 4.01
N PHE A 60 2.06 -8.19 3.73
CA PHE A 60 3.38 -8.27 4.33
C PHE A 60 3.36 -8.11 5.85
N THR A 61 2.60 -7.14 6.37
CA THR A 61 2.48 -6.95 7.83
C THR A 61 1.95 -8.22 8.50
N LEU A 62 0.90 -8.84 7.94
CA LEU A 62 0.32 -10.06 8.48
C LEU A 62 1.28 -11.24 8.41
N LEU A 63 1.99 -11.42 7.28
CA LEU A 63 2.97 -12.50 7.13
C LEU A 63 4.14 -12.37 8.11
N LEU A 64 4.66 -11.16 8.30
CA LEU A 64 5.75 -10.94 9.25
C LEU A 64 5.27 -11.06 10.70
N ALA A 65 4.04 -10.62 11.00
CA ALA A 65 3.47 -10.76 12.34
C ALA A 65 3.33 -12.23 12.73
N GLU A 66 2.85 -13.06 11.81
CA GLU A 66 2.78 -14.51 12.00
C GLU A 66 4.18 -15.12 12.16
N GLN A 67 5.12 -14.75 11.29
CA GLN A 67 6.48 -15.30 11.28
C GLN A 67 7.30 -14.96 12.54
N PHE A 68 7.15 -13.73 13.05
CA PHE A 68 7.96 -13.21 14.16
C PHE A 68 7.18 -13.06 15.47
N ASN A 69 5.90 -13.46 15.48
CA ASN A 69 5.00 -13.41 16.63
C ASN A 69 4.95 -12.03 17.31
N PHE A 70 4.84 -10.96 16.52
CA PHE A 70 4.66 -9.60 17.03
C PHE A 70 3.22 -9.11 16.87
N ASP A 71 2.84 -8.10 17.65
CA ASP A 71 1.54 -7.45 17.54
C ASP A 71 1.45 -6.57 16.29
N HIS A 72 0.56 -6.96 15.38
CA HIS A 72 0.33 -6.29 14.10
C HIS A 72 -0.55 -5.06 14.21
N GLU A 73 -1.25 -4.82 15.33
CA GLU A 73 -2.25 -3.77 15.44
C GLU A 73 -1.69 -2.39 15.08
N TYR A 74 -0.64 -1.97 15.79
CA TYR A 74 -0.02 -0.66 15.57
C TYR A 74 0.62 -0.51 14.19
N ILE A 75 1.19 -1.60 13.65
CA ILE A 75 1.80 -1.58 12.33
C ILE A 75 0.73 -1.46 11.25
N LEU A 76 -0.39 -2.19 11.36
CA LEU A 76 -1.50 -2.09 10.42
C LEU A 76 -2.17 -0.71 10.49
N VAL A 77 -2.31 -0.11 11.68
CA VAL A 77 -2.79 1.28 11.80
C VAL A 77 -1.88 2.21 11.01
N ALA A 78 -0.56 2.12 11.20
CA ALA A 78 0.40 2.91 10.45
C ALA A 78 0.30 2.66 8.94
N VAL A 79 0.17 1.41 8.50
CA VAL A 79 0.02 1.03 7.09
C VAL A 79 -1.23 1.65 6.48
N PHE A 80 -2.38 1.58 7.16
CA PHE A 80 -3.64 2.18 6.69
C PHE A 80 -3.52 3.70 6.57
N LEU A 81 -3.05 4.37 7.62
CA LEU A 81 -2.94 5.83 7.62
C LEU A 81 -1.93 6.33 6.59
N MET A 82 -0.76 5.69 6.50
CA MET A 82 0.28 6.08 5.57
C MET A 82 -0.16 5.88 4.11
N ASN A 83 -0.86 4.79 3.80
CA ASN A 83 -1.43 4.59 2.47
C ASN A 83 -2.56 5.57 2.17
N SER A 84 -3.38 5.92 3.16
CA SER A 84 -4.43 6.93 2.99
C SER A 84 -3.85 8.27 2.54
N VAL A 85 -2.78 8.71 3.21
CA VAL A 85 -2.07 9.94 2.87
C VAL A 85 -1.38 9.83 1.52
N SER A 86 -0.64 8.75 1.27
CA SER A 86 0.12 8.61 0.03
C SER A 86 -0.74 8.44 -1.21
N MET A 87 -1.93 7.85 -1.10
CA MET A 87 -2.88 7.69 -2.21
C MET A 87 -3.42 9.05 -2.68
N LEU A 88 -3.57 9.99 -1.75
CA LEU A 88 -4.07 11.34 -1.99
C LEU A 88 -2.95 12.36 -2.20
N ALA A 89 -1.70 11.92 -2.14
CA ALA A 89 -0.55 12.81 -2.31
C ALA A 89 -0.56 13.47 -3.71
N PRO A 90 -0.30 14.79 -3.79
CA PRO A 90 -0.31 15.53 -5.05
C PRO A 90 0.97 15.35 -5.88
N PHE A 91 1.85 14.41 -5.51
CA PHE A 91 3.15 14.18 -6.15
C PHE A 91 3.35 12.71 -6.55
N PRO A 92 4.14 12.45 -7.61
CA PRO A 92 4.33 11.10 -8.10
C PRO A 92 5.21 10.27 -7.17
N MET A 93 4.90 8.97 -7.06
CA MET A 93 5.75 7.98 -6.39
C MET A 93 6.43 7.03 -7.41
N PRO A 94 7.56 7.42 -8.05
CA PRO A 94 8.17 6.66 -9.14
C PRO A 94 9.03 5.46 -8.71
N ALA A 95 9.41 5.35 -7.44
CA ALA A 95 10.31 4.27 -7.00
C ALA A 95 9.58 2.95 -6.68
N LEU A 96 8.24 2.95 -6.71
CA LEU A 96 7.43 1.76 -6.49
C LEU A 96 7.79 0.66 -7.49
N ILE A 97 8.11 -0.53 -6.97
CA ILE A 97 8.55 -1.69 -7.76
C ILE A 97 7.58 -1.95 -8.92
N ARG A 98 6.28 -2.00 -8.63
CA ARG A 98 5.27 -2.27 -9.67
C ARG A 98 5.10 -1.17 -10.70
N LYS A 99 5.42 0.08 -10.38
CA LYS A 99 5.35 1.19 -11.34
C LYS A 99 6.50 1.12 -12.34
N ARG A 100 7.66 0.59 -11.93
CA ARG A 100 8.87 0.41 -12.76
C ARG A 100 8.82 -0.82 -13.67
N VAL A 101 8.06 -1.82 -13.28
CA VAL A 101 7.94 -3.09 -14.00
C VAL A 101 6.94 -2.96 -15.17
N LYS A 102 7.46 -2.91 -16.40
CA LYS A 102 6.65 -2.69 -17.63
C LYS A 102 6.51 -3.91 -18.54
N SER A 103 7.47 -4.84 -18.54
CA SER A 103 7.43 -6.03 -19.40
C SER A 103 6.65 -7.17 -18.74
N ALA A 104 5.99 -8.01 -19.54
CA ALA A 104 5.26 -9.18 -19.05
C ALA A 104 6.15 -10.11 -18.21
N ALA A 105 7.39 -10.33 -18.62
CA ALA A 105 8.36 -11.12 -17.87
C ALA A 105 8.64 -10.53 -16.48
N ALA A 106 8.91 -9.24 -16.38
CA ALA A 106 9.16 -8.58 -15.10
C ALA A 106 7.91 -8.56 -14.21
N ILE A 107 6.72 -8.42 -14.82
CA ILE A 107 5.44 -8.56 -14.12
C ILE A 107 5.30 -9.96 -13.51
N GLY A 108 5.61 -11.00 -14.29
CA GLY A 108 5.63 -12.39 -13.85
C GLY A 108 6.58 -12.60 -12.68
N LEU A 109 7.81 -12.08 -12.75
CA LEU A 109 8.80 -12.18 -11.67
C LEU A 109 8.33 -11.52 -10.37
N VAL A 110 7.72 -10.33 -10.43
CA VAL A 110 7.16 -9.70 -9.23
C VAL A 110 6.07 -10.55 -8.61
N ASN A 111 5.19 -11.13 -9.43
CA ASN A 111 4.12 -12.00 -8.92
C ASN A 111 4.70 -13.28 -8.29
N VAL A 112 5.72 -13.89 -8.92
CA VAL A 112 6.44 -15.03 -8.34
C VAL A 112 7.08 -14.65 -7.01
N ALA A 113 7.69 -13.47 -6.91
CA ALA A 113 8.26 -12.99 -5.64
C ALA A 113 7.19 -12.79 -4.55
N LEU A 114 6.00 -12.29 -4.91
CA LEU A 114 4.88 -12.17 -3.96
C LEU A 114 4.36 -13.54 -3.49
N VAL A 115 4.27 -14.52 -4.40
CA VAL A 115 3.90 -15.91 -4.04
C VAL A 115 5.00 -16.54 -3.17
N ALA A 116 6.27 -16.33 -3.51
CA ALA A 116 7.39 -16.81 -2.71
C ALA A 116 7.40 -16.18 -1.31
N ALA A 117 7.09 -14.89 -1.18
CA ALA A 117 6.94 -14.21 0.11
C ALA A 117 5.86 -14.86 0.98
N TRP A 118 4.78 -15.36 0.38
CA TRP A 118 3.73 -16.06 1.10
C TRP A 118 4.12 -17.48 1.52
N LEU A 119 4.84 -18.22 0.66
CA LEU A 119 5.15 -19.64 0.88
C LEU A 119 6.45 -19.88 1.65
N VAL A 120 7.40 -18.95 1.61
CA VAL A 120 8.76 -19.13 2.15
C VAL A 120 9.07 -18.01 3.15
N PRO A 121 9.23 -18.32 4.46
CA PRO A 121 9.44 -17.30 5.50
C PRO A 121 10.64 -16.38 5.25
N ILE A 122 11.75 -16.91 4.73
CA ILE A 122 12.93 -16.10 4.39
C ILE A 122 12.61 -15.09 3.28
N ALA A 123 11.81 -15.50 2.28
CA ALA A 123 11.42 -14.62 1.20
C ALA A 123 10.46 -13.52 1.68
N SER A 124 9.59 -13.80 2.66
CA SER A 124 8.67 -12.81 3.24
C SER A 124 9.42 -11.56 3.72
N SER A 125 10.48 -11.75 4.50
CA SER A 125 11.28 -10.65 5.04
C SER A 125 11.99 -9.84 3.95
N VAL A 126 12.61 -10.53 2.97
CA VAL A 126 13.35 -9.88 1.87
C VAL A 126 12.42 -9.10 0.96
N VAL A 127 11.30 -9.68 0.56
CA VAL A 127 10.32 -9.04 -0.33
C VAL A 127 9.64 -7.88 0.38
N THR A 128 9.26 -8.05 1.65
CA THR A 128 8.69 -6.95 2.45
C THR A 128 9.65 -5.78 2.55
N ALA A 129 10.93 -6.04 2.86
CA ALA A 129 11.94 -4.99 2.95
C ALA A 129 12.09 -4.24 1.62
N ALA A 130 12.09 -4.94 0.49
CA ALA A 130 12.20 -4.31 -0.82
C ALA A 130 10.99 -3.40 -1.15
N PHE A 131 9.77 -3.90 -0.95
CA PHE A 131 8.55 -3.12 -1.20
C PHE A 131 8.44 -1.93 -0.24
N LEU A 132 8.69 -2.15 1.05
CA LEU A 132 8.60 -1.10 2.07
C LEU A 132 9.67 -0.01 1.84
N ALA A 133 10.93 -0.39 1.62
CA ALA A 133 12.01 0.56 1.42
C ALA A 133 11.79 1.43 0.17
N THR A 134 11.39 0.81 -0.94
CA THR A 134 11.11 1.56 -2.18
C THR A 134 9.89 2.47 -2.04
N TYR A 135 8.87 2.05 -1.31
CA TYR A 135 7.73 2.88 -0.98
C TYR A 135 8.13 4.08 -0.11
N MET A 136 8.83 3.84 1.01
CA MET A 136 9.23 4.90 1.94
C MET A 136 10.15 5.92 1.26
N TYR A 137 11.15 5.44 0.53
CA TYR A 137 12.01 6.29 -0.27
C TYR A 137 11.19 7.16 -1.22
N SER A 138 10.26 6.56 -1.98
CA SER A 138 9.45 7.29 -2.94
C SER A 138 8.53 8.33 -2.30
N PHE A 139 7.99 8.03 -1.12
CA PHE A 139 7.10 8.93 -0.40
C PHE A 139 7.87 10.14 0.11
N VAL A 140 9.01 9.90 0.79
CA VAL A 140 9.85 10.95 1.35
C VAL A 140 10.48 11.81 0.25
N SER A 141 11.03 11.19 -0.80
CA SER A 141 11.65 11.93 -1.91
C SER A 141 10.62 12.75 -2.69
N GLY A 142 9.43 12.18 -2.91
CA GLY A 142 8.32 12.87 -3.58
C GLY A 142 7.83 14.08 -2.78
N TRP A 143 7.63 13.90 -1.47
CA TRP A 143 7.27 14.97 -0.55
C TRP A 143 8.31 16.09 -0.52
N ALA A 144 9.60 15.74 -0.42
CA ALA A 144 10.68 16.71 -0.39
C ALA A 144 10.83 17.48 -1.71
N GLY A 145 10.56 16.84 -2.85
CA GLY A 145 10.55 17.50 -4.16
C GLY A 145 9.36 18.45 -4.31
N TRP A 146 8.17 18.01 -3.89
CA TRP A 146 6.96 18.83 -3.94
C TRP A 146 7.07 20.11 -3.10
N ARG A 147 7.66 20.03 -1.89
CA ARG A 147 7.88 21.21 -1.03
C ARG A 147 8.82 22.26 -1.62
N LYS A 148 9.61 21.90 -2.63
CA LYS A 148 10.57 22.81 -3.29
C LYS A 148 10.03 23.41 -4.59
N SER A 149 8.86 22.95 -5.06
CA SER A 149 8.20 23.38 -6.29
C SER A 149 7.15 24.44 -5.98
#